data_AF-A0A3D0WTY5-F1
#
_entry.id   AF-A0A3D0WTY5-F1
#
_cell.length_a   1.000
_cell.length_b   1.000
_cell.length_c   1.000
_cell.angle_alpha   90.00
_cell.angle_beta   90.00
_cell.angle_gamma   90.00
#
_symmetry.space_group_name_H-M   'P 1'
#
loop_
_entity.id
_entity.type
_entity.pdbx_description
1 polymer ?
#
loop_
_entity_poly.entity_id
_entity_poly.type
_entity_poly.pdbx_seq_one_letter_code
_entity_poly.pdbx_strand_id
1 'polypeptide(L)' 'MATIFSRIIAGEIPSYKIAEDDRFFAFLDINPMAKGHTLVVPKQEIDYIFDLDD' A
#
# COMPACT_ATOMS: atom_id res chain seq x y z
N MET A 1 -10.01 7.89 8.65
CA MET A 1 -8.98 8.71 9.36
C MET A 1 -7.69 8.31 8.69
N ALA A 2 -6.93 9.24 8.09
CA ALA A 2 -5.85 8.88 7.18
C ALA A 2 -4.86 7.88 7.83
N THR A 3 -4.81 6.67 7.30
CA THR A 3 -3.91 5.61 7.77
C THR A 3 -2.47 5.89 7.29
N ILE A 4 -1.50 5.16 7.83
CA ILE A 4 -0.11 5.24 7.35
C ILE A 4 -0.06 4.89 5.85
N PHE A 5 -0.83 3.90 5.40
CA PHE A 5 -0.88 3.54 3.98
C PHE A 5 -1.53 4.63 3.13
N SER A 6 -2.62 5.27 3.60
CA SER A 6 -3.25 6.40 2.89
C SER A 6 -2.23 7.54 2.67
N ARG A 7 -1.39 7.83 3.68
CA ARG A 7 -0.35 8.87 3.60
C ARG A 7 0.83 8.50 2.70
N ILE A 8 1.18 7.20 2.62
CA ILE A 8 2.17 6.69 1.66
C ILE A 8 1.65 6.86 0.23
N ILE A 9 0.40 6.45 -0.01
CA ILE A 9 -0.26 6.57 -1.33
C ILE A 9 -0.38 8.03 -1.76
N ALA A 10 -0.69 8.94 -0.83
CA ALA A 10 -0.76 10.38 -1.09
C ALA A 10 0.61 11.05 -1.32
N GLY A 11 1.72 10.32 -1.13
CA GLY A 11 3.06 10.86 -1.27
C GLY A 11 3.53 11.74 -0.11
N GLU A 12 2.80 11.78 1.00
CA GLU A 12 3.19 12.51 2.22
C GLU A 12 4.31 11.79 2.98
N ILE A 13 4.33 10.46 2.92
CA ILE A 13 5.37 9.60 3.48
C ILE A 13 6.12 8.95 2.32
N PRO A 14 7.46 9.11 2.23
CA PRO A 14 8.23 8.49 1.16
C PRO A 14 8.20 6.96 1.28
N SER A 15 8.17 6.28 0.12
CA SER A 15 8.26 4.83 0.03
C SER A 15 9.03 4.41 -1.22
N TYR A 16 9.57 3.20 -1.21
CA TYR A 16 10.16 2.59 -2.41
C TYR A 16 9.06 1.98 -3.27
N LYS A 17 8.45 2.81 -4.12
CA LYS A 17 7.39 2.38 -5.05
C LYS A 17 7.93 1.36 -6.05
N ILE A 18 7.22 0.24 -6.17
CA ILE A 18 7.53 -0.86 -7.10
C ILE A 18 6.60 -0.84 -8.30
N ALA A 19 5.29 -0.67 -8.05
CA ALA A 19 4.27 -0.59 -9.09
C ALA A 19 3.09 0.23 -8.57
N GLU A 20 2.31 0.77 -9.49
CA GLU A 20 1.08 1.50 -9.20
C GLU A 20 0.16 1.44 -10.42
N ASP A 21 -1.11 1.16 -10.17
CA ASP A 21 -2.18 1.26 -11.17
C ASP A 21 -3.34 2.09 -10.61
N ASP A 22 -4.49 2.08 -11.29
CA ASP A 22 -5.65 2.88 -10.88
C ASP A 22 -6.27 2.44 -9.54
N ARG A 23 -6.10 1.17 -9.16
CA ARG A 23 -6.75 0.56 -7.98
C ARG A 23 -5.77 0.22 -6.87
N PHE A 24 -4.52 -0.07 -7.18
CA PHE A 24 -3.54 -0.65 -6.27
C PHE A 24 -2.21 0.11 -6.27
N PHE A 25 -1.53 0.00 -5.14
CA PHE A 25 -0.21 0.59 -4.91
C PHE A 25 0.72 -0.46 -4.30
N ALA A 26 1.92 -0.63 -4.85
CA ALA A 26 2.90 -1.60 -4.40
C ALA A 26 4.22 -0.93 -4.03
N PHE A 27 4.75 -1.25 -2.84
CA PHE A 27 5.98 -0.67 -2.30
C PHE A 27 6.72 -1.66 -1.39
N LEU A 28 8.02 -1.43 -1.18
CA LEU A 28 8.81 -2.28 -0.29
C LEU A 28 8.46 -2.06 1.18
N ASP A 29 8.39 -3.16 1.92
CA ASP A 29 8.29 -3.12 3.38
C ASP A 29 9.59 -2.56 4.00
N ILE A 30 9.45 -1.67 4.98
CA ILE A 30 10.58 -1.11 5.73
C ILE A 30 11.13 -2.10 6.77
N ASN A 31 10.33 -3.08 7.18
CA ASN A 31 10.70 -4.18 8.09
C ASN A 31 10.54 -5.53 7.36
N PRO A 32 11.35 -5.81 6.32
CA PRO A 32 11.15 -6.95 5.44
C PRO A 32 11.44 -8.29 6.15
N MET A 33 10.58 -9.29 5.95
CA MET A 33 10.84 -10.68 6.38
C MET A 33 11.87 -11.39 5.48
N ALA A 34 11.96 -10.96 4.22
CA ALA A 34 12.92 -11.47 3.24
C ALA A 34 13.26 -10.38 2.22
N LYS A 35 14.37 -10.57 1.48
CA LYS A 35 14.78 -9.63 0.43
C LYS A 35 13.68 -9.49 -0.62
N GLY A 36 13.23 -8.25 -0.86
CA GLY A 36 12.17 -7.94 -1.82
C GLY A 36 10.75 -8.06 -1.26
N HIS A 37 10.57 -8.19 0.06
CA HIS A 37 9.24 -8.17 0.68
C HIS A 37 8.49 -6.89 0.26
N THR A 38 7.40 -7.09 -0.50
CA THR A 38 6.62 -6.03 -1.13
C THR A 38 5.20 -6.09 -0.59
N LEU A 39 4.69 -4.95 -0.14
CA LEU A 39 3.31 -4.78 0.25
C LEU A 39 2.52 -4.28 -0.96
N VAL A 40 1.40 -4.93 -1.23
CA VAL A 40 0.41 -4.50 -2.23
C VAL A 40 -0.86 -4.13 -1.48
N VAL A 41 -1.26 -2.87 -1.60
CA VAL A 41 -2.42 -2.33 -0.88
C VAL A 41 -3.43 -1.72 -1.87
N PRO A 42 -4.74 -1.80 -1.60
CA PRO A 42 -5.72 -1.05 -2.37
C PRO A 42 -5.56 0.45 -2.10
N LYS A 43 -5.86 1.27 -3.11
CA LYS A 43 -6.00 2.73 -2.94
C LYS A 43 -7.28 3.10 -2.20
N GLN A 44 -8.28 2.23 -2.24
CA GLN A 44 -9.49 2.32 -1.43
C GLN A 44 -9.14 2.10 0.04
N GLU A 45 -9.52 3.05 0.92
CA GLU A 45 -9.31 2.94 2.36
C GLU A 45 -10.29 1.90 2.94
N ILE A 46 -9.79 0.68 3.16
CA ILE A 46 -10.57 -0.45 3.65
C ILE A 46 -9.73 -1.35 4.55
N ASP A 47 -10.38 -1.96 5.55
CA ASP A 47 -9.69 -2.68 6.63
C ASP A 47 -9.69 -4.20 6.39
N TYR A 48 -10.84 -4.76 6.03
CA TYR A 48 -11.00 -6.20 5.80
C TYR A 48 -11.04 -6.52 4.32
N ILE A 49 -10.36 -7.62 3.95
CA ILE A 49 -10.29 -8.10 2.56
C ILE A 49 -11.67 -8.40 1.96
N PHE A 50 -12.63 -8.86 2.78
CA PHE A 50 -13.97 -9.21 2.33
C PHE A 50 -14.88 -8.01 2.11
N ASP A 51 -14.46 -6.82 2.53
CA ASP A 51 -15.20 -5.59 2.26
C ASP A 51 -14.76 -4.98 0.91
N LEU A 52 -13.69 -5.49 0.28
CA LEU A 52 -13.16 -4.97 -0.98
C LEU A 52 -14.06 -5.35 -2.14
N ASP A 53 -14.53 -4.34 -2.88
CA ASP A 53 -15.34 -4.53 -4.09
C ASP A 53 -14.51 -5.13 -5.25
N ASP A 54 -15.18 -5.92 -6.10
CA ASP A 54 -14.60 -6.60 -7.28
C ASP A 54 -14.02 -5.64 -8.34
#